data_AF-A0A3D9H083-F1
#
_entry.id   AF-A0A3D9H083-F1
#
_cell.length_a   1.000
_cell.length_b   1.000
_cell.length_c   1.000
_cell.angle_alpha   90.00
_cell.angle_beta   90.00
_cell.angle_gamma   90.00
#
_symmetry.space_group_name_H-M   'P 1'
#
loop_
_entity.id
_entity.type
_entity.pdbx_description
1 polymer ?
#
loop_
_entity_poly.entity_id
_entity_poly.type
_entity_poly.pdbx_seq_one_letter_code
_entity_poly.pdbx_strand_id
1 'polypeptide(L)'
;MSKSNKFILHDIFNEPLNEEAFNNAKKEYLKSIKENVFTLPSSNNILEQIKLVKRTPQIIGPYKELTVFETLNRIGSDLVLLSGAEQLFKGIIKDIKPKTIQLNMGNKSGFDFIVTTINNEVINGEAFNAAASFAKVKMRQTIDKLTKDIAIHKSNKTIIFCNSDIKAIINGYKNQIEKEVLETSDFIIHKVFCDYEAIND
;
A
#
# COMPACT_ATOMS: atom_id res chain seq x y z
N MET A 1 -9.06 -24.91 -12.34
CA MET A 1 -9.53 -24.29 -11.08
C MET A 1 -9.32 -22.79 -11.19
N SER A 2 -10.39 -22.02 -11.32
CA SER A 2 -10.30 -20.56 -11.24
C SER A 2 -9.74 -20.20 -9.87
N LYS A 3 -8.61 -19.48 -9.80
CA LYS A 3 -8.12 -18.91 -8.53
C LYS A 3 -9.28 -18.07 -7.98
N SER A 4 -9.88 -18.47 -6.86
CA SER A 4 -10.89 -17.65 -6.18
C SER A 4 -10.25 -16.29 -5.94
N ASN A 5 -10.68 -15.30 -6.71
CA ASN A 5 -10.16 -13.94 -6.59
C ASN A 5 -10.80 -13.34 -5.34
N LYS A 6 -10.07 -13.37 -4.24
CA LYS A 6 -10.52 -12.85 -2.94
C LYS A 6 -10.72 -11.34 -2.94
N PHE A 7 -10.18 -10.64 -3.93
CA PHE A 7 -10.37 -9.22 -4.16
C PHE A 7 -11.40 -8.99 -5.28
N ILE A 8 -12.51 -8.34 -4.93
CA ILE A 8 -13.68 -8.17 -5.80
C ILE A 8 -13.40 -7.14 -6.91
N LEU A 9 -12.62 -6.10 -6.60
CA LEU A 9 -12.37 -4.98 -7.51
C LEU A 9 -11.14 -5.19 -8.41
N HIS A 10 -10.76 -6.44 -8.66
CA HIS A 10 -9.54 -6.77 -9.39
C HIS A 10 -9.46 -6.11 -10.77
N ASP A 11 -10.56 -6.09 -11.52
CA ASP A 11 -10.57 -5.58 -12.89
C ASP A 11 -10.36 -4.07 -12.95
N ILE A 12 -10.74 -3.35 -11.90
CA ILE A 12 -10.52 -1.90 -11.75
C ILE A 12 -9.03 -1.59 -11.59
N PHE A 13 -8.28 -2.44 -10.89
CA PHE A 13 -6.87 -2.24 -10.56
C PHE A 13 -5.93 -3.15 -11.36
N ASN A 14 -6.40 -3.77 -12.45
CA ASN A 14 -5.56 -4.68 -13.22
C ASN A 14 -4.57 -3.93 -14.13
N GLU A 15 -4.96 -2.75 -14.59
CA GLU A 15 -4.18 -1.94 -15.53
C GLU A 15 -3.62 -0.67 -14.87
N PRO A 16 -2.55 -0.09 -15.42
CA PRO A 16 -2.06 1.22 -14.99
C PRO A 16 -3.13 2.30 -15.14
N LEU A 17 -3.34 3.09 -14.09
CA LEU A 17 -4.38 4.13 -14.02
C LEU A 17 -3.76 5.51 -14.23
N ASN A 18 -4.33 6.32 -15.12
CA ASN A 18 -4.08 7.77 -15.13
C ASN A 18 -4.83 8.44 -13.97
N GLU A 19 -4.68 9.75 -13.79
CA GLU A 19 -5.28 10.47 -12.65
C GLU A 19 -6.80 10.35 -12.60
N GLU A 20 -7.49 10.48 -13.73
CA GLU A 20 -8.95 10.37 -13.81
C GLU A 20 -9.43 8.94 -13.46
N ALA A 21 -8.82 7.93 -14.09
CA ALA A 21 -9.15 6.53 -13.84
C ALA A 21 -8.83 6.14 -12.38
N PHE A 22 -7.74 6.65 -11.83
CA PHE A 22 -7.38 6.48 -10.42
C PHE A 22 -8.45 7.06 -9.49
N ASN A 23 -8.92 8.29 -9.75
CA ASN A 23 -9.95 8.91 -8.93
C ASN A 23 -11.28 8.12 -8.96
N ASN A 24 -11.66 7.57 -10.11
CA ASN A 24 -12.82 6.69 -10.23
C ASN A 24 -12.62 5.37 -9.48
N ALA A 25 -11.46 4.73 -9.66
CA ALA A 25 -11.10 3.49 -8.95
C ALA A 25 -11.10 3.67 -7.42
N LYS A 26 -10.55 4.80 -6.93
CA LYS A 26 -10.53 5.17 -5.52
C LYS A 26 -11.96 5.29 -4.97
N LYS A 27 -12.87 5.95 -5.69
CA LYS A 27 -14.28 6.08 -5.30
C LYS A 27 -14.98 4.72 -5.19
N GLU A 28 -14.80 3.84 -6.17
CA GLU A 28 -15.38 2.49 -6.14
C GLU A 28 -14.82 1.66 -4.96
N TYR A 29 -13.53 1.79 -4.67
CA TYR A 29 -12.91 1.15 -3.50
C TYR A 29 -13.55 1.63 -2.19
N LEU A 30 -13.64 2.94 -1.98
CA LEU A 30 -14.21 3.52 -0.75
C LEU A 30 -15.70 3.21 -0.62
N LYS A 31 -16.43 3.22 -1.73
CA LYS A 31 -17.82 2.77 -1.79
C LYS A 31 -17.96 1.32 -1.32
N SER A 32 -17.09 0.41 -1.78
CA SER A 32 -17.13 -0.99 -1.36
C SER A 32 -16.93 -1.18 0.16
N ILE A 33 -16.09 -0.35 0.80
CA ILE A 33 -15.91 -0.35 2.26
C ILE A 33 -17.21 0.03 2.97
N LYS A 34 -17.96 0.98 2.42
CA LYS A 34 -19.21 1.48 3.00
C LYS A 34 -20.38 0.53 2.78
N GLU A 35 -20.41 -0.20 1.68
CA GLU A 35 -21.51 -1.12 1.36
C GLU A 35 -21.32 -2.48 2.05
N ASN A 36 -20.10 -2.99 2.12
CA ASN A 36 -19.79 -4.30 2.71
C ASN A 36 -19.27 -4.17 4.14
N VAL A 37 -20.10 -3.61 5.02
CA VAL A 37 -19.75 -3.36 6.42
C VAL A 37 -19.74 -4.66 7.23
N PHE A 38 -18.71 -4.85 8.04
CA PHE A 38 -18.68 -5.90 9.04
C PHE A 38 -19.03 -5.34 10.42
N THR A 39 -20.02 -5.94 11.08
CA THR A 39 -20.32 -5.66 12.49
C THR A 39 -19.84 -6.83 13.32
N LEU A 40 -18.96 -6.56 14.29
CA LEU A 40 -18.51 -7.59 15.21
C LEU A 40 -19.68 -7.97 16.14
N PRO A 41 -20.12 -9.24 16.17
CA PRO A 41 -21.19 -9.66 17.07
C PRO A 41 -20.80 -9.43 18.53
N SER A 42 -21.70 -8.87 19.33
CA SER A 42 -21.49 -8.75 20.77
C SER A 42 -21.48 -10.16 21.40
N SER A 43 -20.31 -10.59 21.88
CA SER A 43 -20.17 -11.83 22.64
C SER A 43 -19.43 -11.55 23.94
N ASN A 44 -20.00 -11.98 25.07
CA ASN A 44 -19.30 -11.87 26.36
C ASN A 44 -18.20 -12.94 26.52
N ASN A 45 -18.03 -13.83 25.53
CA ASN A 45 -17.00 -14.87 25.52
C ASN A 45 -15.86 -14.50 24.57
N ILE A 46 -14.69 -14.22 25.16
CA ILE A 46 -13.47 -13.82 24.43
C ILE A 46 -12.99 -14.87 23.42
N LEU A 47 -13.16 -16.17 23.71
CA LEU A 47 -12.75 -17.24 22.80
C LEU A 47 -13.59 -17.25 21.53
N GLU A 48 -14.89 -16.98 21.66
CA GLU A 48 -15.80 -16.87 20.52
C GLU A 48 -15.48 -15.64 19.67
N GLN A 49 -15.14 -14.50 20.30
CA GLN A 49 -14.67 -13.33 19.55
C GLN A 49 -13.38 -13.62 18.77
N ILE A 50 -12.41 -14.31 19.38
CA ILE A 50 -11.16 -14.70 18.70
C ILE A 50 -11.45 -15.59 17.49
N LYS A 51 -12.35 -16.57 17.61
CA LYS A 51 -12.74 -17.43 16.49
C LYS A 51 -13.39 -16.61 15.38
N LEU A 52 -14.33 -15.74 15.71
CA LEU A 52 -15.01 -14.88 14.74
C LEU A 52 -14.02 -13.99 13.97
N VAL A 53 -13.09 -13.35 14.68
CA VAL A 53 -12.13 -12.41 14.08
C VAL A 53 -11.04 -13.12 13.26
N LYS A 54 -10.55 -14.28 13.73
CA LYS A 54 -9.36 -14.94 13.17
C LYS A 54 -9.62 -16.19 12.35
N ARG A 55 -10.84 -16.73 12.34
CA ARG A 55 -11.12 -18.03 11.71
C ARG A 55 -12.36 -18.06 10.83
N THR A 56 -13.29 -17.12 10.97
CA THR A 56 -14.50 -17.07 10.16
C THR A 56 -14.28 -16.18 8.94
N PRO A 57 -14.31 -16.73 7.71
CA PRO A 57 -14.25 -15.92 6.49
C PRO A 57 -15.53 -15.10 6.31
N GLN A 58 -15.39 -13.88 5.83
CA GLN A 58 -16.49 -12.93 5.64
C GLN A 58 -16.29 -12.16 4.32
N ILE A 59 -17.32 -11.40 3.94
CA ILE A 59 -17.22 -10.34 2.94
C ILE A 59 -17.12 -9.02 3.70
N ILE A 60 -16.02 -8.29 3.51
CA ILE A 60 -15.75 -7.02 4.18
C ILE A 60 -15.03 -6.10 3.20
N GLY A 61 -15.61 -4.93 2.94
CA GLY A 61 -15.12 -4.03 1.90
C GLY A 61 -14.99 -4.73 0.53
N PRO A 62 -13.85 -4.57 -0.17
CA PRO A 62 -13.63 -5.19 -1.48
C PRO A 62 -13.13 -6.64 -1.39
N TYR A 63 -13.18 -7.27 -0.20
CA TYR A 63 -12.63 -8.59 0.04
C TYR A 63 -13.69 -9.62 0.40
N LYS A 64 -13.52 -10.85 -0.09
CA LYS A 64 -14.33 -12.03 0.25
C LYS A 64 -13.47 -13.21 0.67
N GLU A 65 -14.07 -14.15 1.40
CA GLU A 65 -13.41 -15.40 1.81
C GLU A 65 -12.11 -15.16 2.62
N LEU A 66 -12.12 -14.11 3.43
CA LEU A 66 -11.03 -13.70 4.32
C LEU A 66 -11.55 -13.42 5.71
N THR A 67 -10.71 -13.69 6.71
CA THR A 67 -11.06 -13.38 8.11
C THR A 67 -11.04 -11.88 8.35
N VAL A 68 -11.75 -11.41 9.38
CA VAL A 68 -11.79 -9.98 9.75
C VAL A 68 -10.37 -9.44 9.94
N PHE A 69 -9.54 -10.18 10.68
CA PHE A 69 -8.15 -9.79 10.94
C PHE A 69 -7.34 -9.61 9.64
N GLU A 70 -7.45 -10.56 8.72
CA GLU A 70 -6.75 -10.49 7.44
C GLU A 70 -7.26 -9.35 6.57
N THR A 71 -8.58 -9.15 6.54
CA THR A 71 -9.19 -8.10 5.72
C THR A 71 -8.84 -6.71 6.22
N LEU A 72 -8.86 -6.46 7.53
CA LEU A 72 -8.46 -5.17 8.11
C LEU A 72 -7.00 -4.83 7.79
N ASN A 73 -6.10 -5.81 7.87
CA ASN A 73 -4.70 -5.61 7.50
C ASN A 73 -4.55 -5.27 6.00
N ARG A 74 -5.31 -5.94 5.12
CA ARG A 74 -5.29 -5.65 3.68
C ARG A 74 -5.86 -4.27 3.36
N ILE A 75 -7.02 -3.92 3.93
CA ILE A 75 -7.64 -2.60 3.77
C ILE A 75 -6.69 -1.51 4.25
N GLY A 76 -6.01 -1.68 5.39
CA GLY A 76 -5.03 -0.71 5.86
C GLY A 76 -3.90 -0.46 4.87
N SER A 77 -3.32 -1.51 4.28
CA SER A 77 -2.28 -1.37 3.25
C SER A 77 -2.80 -0.76 1.95
N ASP A 78 -3.99 -1.16 1.51
CA ASP A 78 -4.66 -0.61 0.33
C ASP A 78 -4.93 0.88 0.47
N LEU A 79 -5.36 1.33 1.65
CA LEU A 79 -5.61 2.74 1.95
C LEU A 79 -4.31 3.56 1.94
N VAL A 80 -3.19 3.00 2.40
CA VAL A 80 -1.86 3.60 2.23
C VAL A 80 -1.49 3.72 0.75
N LEU A 81 -1.74 2.68 -0.06
CA LEU A 81 -1.51 2.70 -1.51
C LEU A 81 -2.30 3.81 -2.20
N LEU A 82 -3.61 3.91 -1.89
CA LEU A 82 -4.49 4.93 -2.46
C LEU A 82 -4.06 6.34 -2.03
N SER A 83 -3.78 6.57 -0.75
CA SER A 83 -3.30 7.88 -0.25
C SER A 83 -1.99 8.29 -0.93
N GLY A 84 -1.03 7.36 -1.02
CA GLY A 84 0.27 7.63 -1.63
C GLY A 84 0.16 7.97 -3.12
N ALA A 85 -0.64 7.20 -3.87
CA ALA A 85 -0.89 7.46 -5.28
C ALA A 85 -1.57 8.82 -5.51
N GLU A 86 -2.57 9.15 -4.69
CA GLU A 86 -3.22 10.47 -4.73
C GLU A 86 -2.22 11.61 -4.48
N GLN A 87 -1.37 11.48 -3.46
CA GLN A 87 -0.33 12.46 -3.18
C GLN A 87 0.69 12.60 -4.32
N LEU A 88 1.04 11.49 -5.00
CA LEU A 88 1.92 11.53 -6.17
C LEU A 88 1.28 12.28 -7.34
N PHE A 89 0.01 12.02 -7.68
CA PHE A 89 -0.70 12.79 -8.71
C PHE A 89 -0.77 14.28 -8.36
N LYS A 90 -0.93 14.61 -7.07
CA LYS A 90 -0.87 15.97 -6.54
C LYS A 90 0.53 16.59 -6.48
N GLY A 91 1.57 15.87 -6.91
CA GLY A 91 2.93 16.39 -7.04
C GLY A 91 3.71 16.50 -5.73
N ILE A 92 3.44 15.63 -4.74
CA ILE A 92 4.17 15.62 -3.46
C ILE A 92 5.69 15.46 -3.65
N ILE A 93 6.12 14.77 -4.71
CA ILE A 93 7.52 14.68 -5.15
C ILE A 93 7.66 15.46 -6.46
N LYS A 94 8.31 16.62 -6.41
CA LYS A 94 8.33 17.61 -7.51
C LYS A 94 8.88 17.07 -8.84
N ASP A 95 9.85 16.17 -8.77
CA ASP A 95 10.58 15.60 -9.91
C ASP A 95 9.97 14.29 -10.43
N ILE A 96 8.91 13.79 -9.78
CA ILE A 96 8.15 12.61 -10.23
C ILE A 96 6.76 13.09 -10.63
N LYS A 97 6.51 13.13 -11.95
CA LYS A 97 5.20 13.47 -12.52
C LYS A 97 4.57 12.21 -13.12
N PRO A 98 3.63 11.55 -12.41
CA PRO A 98 3.01 10.33 -12.90
C PRO A 98 2.20 10.59 -14.18
N LYS A 99 2.43 9.77 -15.20
CA LYS A 99 1.49 9.60 -16.32
C LYS A 99 0.45 8.56 -15.96
N THR A 100 0.91 7.42 -15.41
CA THR A 100 0.06 6.35 -14.90
C THR A 100 0.67 5.73 -13.64
N ILE A 101 -0.17 5.20 -12.77
CA ILE A 101 0.22 4.41 -11.59
C ILE A 101 -0.52 3.07 -11.65
N GLN A 102 0.22 1.96 -11.63
CA GLN A 102 -0.34 0.62 -11.44
C GLN A 102 -0.30 0.27 -9.96
N LEU A 103 -1.46 -0.04 -9.38
CA LEU A 103 -1.60 -0.45 -7.98
C LEU A 103 -1.85 -1.95 -7.89
N ASN A 104 -0.93 -2.69 -7.30
CA ASN A 104 -1.00 -4.15 -7.20
C ASN A 104 -1.85 -4.59 -5.98
N MET A 105 -3.12 -4.19 -5.99
CA MET A 105 -4.11 -4.45 -4.94
C MET A 105 -4.39 -5.96 -4.77
N GLY A 106 -4.78 -6.36 -3.55
CA GLY A 106 -5.25 -7.73 -3.31
C GLY A 106 -4.17 -8.81 -3.22
N ASN A 107 -2.93 -8.44 -2.86
CA ASN A 107 -1.79 -9.34 -2.65
C ASN A 107 -1.26 -10.02 -3.94
N LYS A 108 -0.90 -9.20 -4.94
CA LYS A 108 -0.15 -9.65 -6.12
C LYS A 108 1.35 -9.74 -5.77
N SER A 109 2.07 -10.65 -6.42
CA SER A 109 3.54 -10.77 -6.27
C SER A 109 4.26 -9.61 -6.95
N GLY A 110 5.39 -9.18 -6.39
CA GLY A 110 6.25 -8.13 -6.97
C GLY A 110 6.30 -6.88 -6.11
N PHE A 111 6.43 -5.72 -6.76
CA PHE A 111 6.30 -4.41 -6.14
C PHE A 111 4.83 -4.08 -5.88
N ASP A 112 4.53 -3.32 -4.83
CA ASP A 112 3.15 -2.98 -4.48
C ASP A 112 2.54 -1.97 -5.46
N PHE A 113 3.38 -1.15 -6.09
CA PHE A 113 2.96 -0.27 -7.18
C PHE A 113 4.11 0.05 -8.13
N ILE A 114 3.73 0.52 -9.32
CA ILE A 114 4.65 0.96 -10.37
C ILE A 114 4.16 2.29 -10.91
N VAL A 115 5.04 3.28 -10.98
CA VAL A 115 4.77 4.60 -11.55
C VAL A 115 5.46 4.69 -12.91
N THR A 116 4.70 5.02 -13.95
CA THR A 116 5.26 5.44 -15.23
C THR A 116 5.13 6.96 -15.31
N THR A 117 6.25 7.67 -15.43
CA THR A 117 6.24 9.14 -15.49
C THR A 117 5.88 9.64 -16.89
N ILE A 118 5.60 10.94 -17.02
CA ILE A 118 5.40 11.60 -18.32
C ILE A 118 6.62 11.48 -19.26
N ASN A 119 7.81 11.27 -18.70
CA ASN A 119 9.06 11.07 -19.44
C ASN A 119 9.33 9.58 -19.75
N ASN A 120 8.35 8.70 -19.52
CA ASN A 120 8.44 7.24 -19.65
C ASN A 120 9.49 6.57 -18.73
N GLU A 121 9.88 7.24 -17.64
CA GLU A 121 10.64 6.62 -16.57
C GLU A 121 9.73 5.68 -15.79
N VAL A 122 10.24 4.49 -15.43
CA VAL A 122 9.50 3.49 -14.63
C VAL A 122 10.13 3.42 -13.24
N ILE A 123 9.31 3.74 -12.24
CA ILE A 123 9.71 3.81 -10.83
C ILE A 123 8.90 2.77 -10.06
N ASN A 124 9.60 1.83 -9.43
CA ASN A 124 8.98 0.80 -8.59
C ASN A 124 8.80 1.32 -7.17
N GLY A 125 7.77 0.85 -6.48
CA GLY A 125 7.55 1.22 -5.09
C GLY A 125 6.88 0.17 -4.23
N GLU A 126 7.01 0.38 -2.93
CA GLU A 126 6.49 -0.49 -1.88
C GLU A 126 5.60 0.31 -0.94
N ALA A 127 4.59 -0.35 -0.37
CA ALA A 127 3.65 0.27 0.53
C ALA A 127 3.41 -0.60 1.76
N PHE A 128 3.32 0.01 2.93
CA PHE A 128 2.90 -0.73 4.12
C PHE A 128 2.13 0.13 5.12
N ASN A 129 1.16 -0.51 5.76
CA ASN A 129 0.56 -0.02 6.99
C ASN A 129 1.15 -0.80 8.17
N ALA A 130 1.71 -0.12 9.16
CA ALA A 130 2.34 -0.76 10.31
C ALA A 130 2.10 0.00 11.60
N ALA A 131 1.81 -0.73 12.68
CA ALA A 131 1.84 -0.14 14.02
C ALA A 131 3.25 0.35 14.37
N ALA A 132 3.33 1.35 15.25
CA ALA A 132 4.56 1.97 15.74
C ALA A 132 5.65 0.97 16.15
N SER A 133 5.28 -0.11 16.86
CA SER A 133 6.21 -1.15 17.32
C SER A 133 6.86 -1.95 16.19
N PHE A 134 6.22 -2.02 15.02
CA PHE A 134 6.72 -2.75 13.84
C PHE A 134 7.30 -1.83 12.76
N ALA A 135 7.16 -0.51 12.90
CA ALA A 135 7.54 0.48 11.88
C ALA A 135 8.99 0.32 11.42
N LYS A 136 9.95 0.22 12.35
CA LYS A 136 11.38 0.07 12.01
C LYS A 136 11.68 -1.24 11.29
N VAL A 137 11.04 -2.33 11.71
CA VAL A 137 11.23 -3.66 11.09
C VAL A 137 10.70 -3.66 9.67
N LYS A 138 9.50 -3.12 9.46
CA LYS A 138 8.89 -3.00 8.13
C LYS A 138 9.70 -2.11 7.21
N MET A 139 10.09 -0.93 7.68
CA MET A 139 10.92 -0.01 6.91
C MET A 139 12.24 -0.66 6.49
N ARG A 140 12.92 -1.38 7.40
CA ARG A 140 14.14 -2.13 7.05
C ARG A 140 13.86 -3.16 5.95
N GLN A 141 12.86 -4.02 6.13
CA GLN A 141 12.52 -5.04 5.14
C GLN A 141 12.17 -4.45 3.77
N THR A 142 11.47 -3.32 3.75
CA THR A 142 11.13 -2.60 2.52
C THR A 142 12.36 -2.03 1.83
N ILE A 143 13.25 -1.36 2.57
CA ILE A 143 14.52 -0.87 2.03
C ILE A 143 15.34 -2.04 1.49
N ASP A 144 15.51 -3.11 2.26
CA ASP A 144 16.25 -4.30 1.83
C ASP A 144 15.67 -4.87 0.54
N LYS A 145 14.34 -4.97 0.40
CA LYS A 145 13.68 -5.45 -0.82
C LYS A 145 13.96 -4.54 -2.01
N LEU A 146 13.92 -3.22 -1.81
CA LEU A 146 14.13 -2.23 -2.86
C LEU A 146 15.61 -2.09 -3.26
N THR A 147 16.55 -2.39 -2.37
CA THR A 147 18.00 -2.21 -2.65
C THR A 147 18.73 -3.50 -2.97
N LYS A 148 18.14 -4.68 -2.73
CA LYS A 148 18.81 -5.98 -2.94
C LYS A 148 19.35 -6.16 -4.35
N ASP A 149 18.63 -5.66 -5.36
CA ASP A 149 19.02 -5.74 -6.77
C ASP A 149 18.75 -4.40 -7.47
N ILE A 150 19.56 -3.37 -7.15
CA ILE A 150 19.39 -2.02 -7.73
C ILE A 150 19.33 -2.06 -9.27
N ALA A 151 20.06 -2.99 -9.90
CA ALA A 151 20.08 -3.21 -11.34
C ALA A 151 18.72 -3.65 -11.94
N ILE A 152 17.77 -4.13 -11.14
CA ILE A 152 16.41 -4.46 -11.60
C ILE A 152 15.59 -3.19 -11.82
N HIS A 153 15.96 -2.07 -11.17
CA HIS A 153 15.26 -0.81 -11.38
C HIS A 153 15.68 -0.17 -12.70
N LYS A 154 14.68 0.28 -13.46
CA LYS A 154 14.87 1.06 -14.69
C LYS A 154 15.12 2.54 -14.42
N SER A 155 15.08 2.93 -13.15
CA SER A 155 15.28 4.27 -12.63
C SER A 155 16.24 4.19 -11.43
N ASN A 156 16.99 5.25 -11.18
CA ASN A 156 17.73 5.41 -9.95
C ASN A 156 16.84 5.87 -8.78
N LYS A 157 15.51 5.81 -8.91
CA LYS A 157 14.55 6.24 -7.88
C LYS A 157 13.64 5.09 -7.48
N THR A 158 13.22 5.12 -6.23
CA THR A 158 12.14 4.28 -5.73
C THR A 158 11.31 5.06 -4.71
N ILE A 159 10.10 4.58 -4.44
CA ILE A 159 9.14 5.26 -3.57
C ILE A 159 8.61 4.27 -2.54
N ILE A 160 8.56 4.71 -1.28
CA ILE A 160 7.95 3.99 -0.17
C ILE A 160 6.74 4.78 0.30
N PHE A 161 5.56 4.16 0.28
CA PHE A 161 4.37 4.66 0.94
C PHE A 161 4.23 4.02 2.32
N CYS A 162 4.02 4.83 3.33
CA CYS A 162 3.78 4.32 4.69
C CYS A 162 2.83 5.20 5.46
N ASN A 163 2.13 4.62 6.44
CA ASN A 163 1.16 5.35 7.27
C ASN A 163 1.78 6.53 8.03
N SER A 164 1.05 7.64 8.15
CA SER A 164 1.59 8.92 8.65
C SER A 164 1.91 8.92 10.15
N ASP A 165 1.20 8.12 10.95
CA ASP A 165 1.37 7.98 12.40
C ASP A 165 2.73 7.42 12.81
N ILE A 166 3.46 6.75 11.90
CA ILE A 166 4.83 6.27 12.16
C ILE A 166 5.93 7.28 11.77
N LYS A 167 5.57 8.46 11.24
CA LYS A 167 6.53 9.46 10.72
C LYS A 167 7.63 9.85 11.71
N ALA A 168 7.26 10.13 12.97
CA ALA A 168 8.23 10.51 14.00
C ALA A 168 9.26 9.40 14.28
N ILE A 169 8.80 8.13 14.25
CA ILE A 169 9.64 6.96 14.50
C ILE A 169 10.61 6.73 13.34
N ILE A 170 10.11 6.85 12.11
CA ILE A 170 10.91 6.63 10.89
C ILE A 170 11.93 7.76 10.68
N ASN A 171 11.58 9.01 10.94
CA ASN A 171 12.53 10.13 10.82
C ASN A 171 13.72 10.02 11.78
N GLY A 172 13.51 9.41 12.96
CA GLY A 172 14.59 9.13 13.92
C GLY A 172 15.33 7.80 13.64
N TYR A 173 14.88 7.01 12.67
CA TYR A 173 15.46 5.70 12.37
C TYR A 173 16.59 5.83 11.35
N LYS A 174 17.78 5.36 11.72
CA LYS A 174 18.94 5.26 10.83
C LYS A 174 19.06 3.84 10.32
N ASN A 175 18.68 3.62 9.06
CA ASN A 175 18.90 2.34 8.38
C ASN A 175 20.30 2.36 7.75
N GLN A 176 21.13 1.35 8.06
CA GLN A 176 22.50 1.29 7.57
C GLN A 176 22.58 1.02 6.05
N ILE A 177 21.70 0.16 5.52
CA ILE A 177 21.65 -0.17 4.09
C ILE A 177 21.22 1.06 3.28
N GLU A 178 20.22 1.81 3.76
CA GLU A 178 19.83 3.08 3.13
C GLU A 178 21.02 4.05 3.09
N LYS A 179 21.76 4.16 4.19
CA LYS A 179 22.95 5.02 4.26
C LYS A 179 24.02 4.57 3.25
N GLU A 180 24.35 3.29 3.21
CA GLU A 180 25.35 2.72 2.29
C GLU A 180 24.96 2.95 0.83
N VAL A 181 23.68 2.74 0.47
CA VAL A 181 23.19 2.97 -0.89
C VAL A 181 23.29 4.44 -1.29
N LEU A 182 22.91 5.36 -0.40
CA LEU A 182 23.02 6.81 -0.62
C LEU A 182 24.48 7.29 -0.73
N GLU A 183 25.43 6.59 -0.12
CA GLU A 183 26.86 6.93 -0.17
C GLU A 183 27.57 6.35 -1.39
N THR A 184 27.06 5.26 -1.98
CA THR A 184 27.74 4.49 -3.02
C THR A 184 27.07 4.55 -4.40
N SER A 185 25.89 5.18 -4.50
CA SER A 185 25.13 5.28 -5.73
C SER A 185 24.29 6.55 -5.79
N ASP A 186 23.88 6.97 -6.99
CA ASP A 186 22.89 8.03 -7.19
C ASP A 186 21.44 7.55 -6.95
N PHE A 187 21.26 6.47 -6.19
CA PHE A 187 19.95 5.86 -5.95
C PHE A 187 19.18 6.61 -4.86
N ILE A 188 17.96 7.05 -5.17
CA ILE A 188 17.13 7.89 -4.30
C ILE A 188 15.91 7.12 -3.82
N ILE A 189 15.71 7.09 -2.50
CA ILE A 189 14.52 6.51 -1.86
C ILE A 189 13.64 7.64 -1.37
N HIS A 190 12.49 7.84 -2.02
CA HIS A 190 11.48 8.79 -1.55
C HIS A 190 10.53 8.11 -0.56
N LYS A 191 10.28 8.75 0.59
CA LYS A 191 9.32 8.28 1.59
C LYS A 191 8.11 9.22 1.60
N VAL A 192 6.93 8.69 1.33
CA VAL A 192 5.66 9.43 1.39
C VAL A 192 4.85 8.93 2.58
N PHE A 193 4.56 9.84 3.49
CA PHE A 193 3.76 9.56 4.69
C PHE A 193 2.28 9.80 4.38
N CYS A 194 1.52 8.73 4.45
CA CYS A 194 0.16 8.62 3.98
C CYS A 194 -0.81 8.75 5.15
N ASP A 195 -1.48 9.89 5.24
CA ASP A 195 -2.64 10.04 6.11
C ASP A 195 -3.85 9.49 5.38
N TYR A 196 -4.11 8.21 5.61
CA TYR A 196 -5.22 7.53 4.97
C TYR A 196 -6.55 7.70 5.74
N GLU A 197 -6.51 8.20 6.97
CA GLU A 197 -7.70 8.58 7.73
C GLU A 197 -8.31 9.87 7.16
N ALA A 198 -7.47 10.72 6.57
CA ALA A 198 -7.90 11.90 5.83
C ALA A 198 -8.45 11.61 4.41
N ILE A 199 -8.46 10.36 3.95
CA ILE A 199 -9.16 9.97 2.72
C ILE A 199 -10.67 10.06 3.00
N ASN A 200 -11.20 11.26 2.84
CA ASN A 200 -12.62 11.53 2.81
C ASN A 200 -13.13 11.49 1.36
N ASP A 201 -14.42 11.19 1.20
CA ASP A 201 -15.14 11.27 -0.08
C ASP A 201 -15.03 12.65 -0.74
#